data_AF-A0A351DT46-F1
#
_entry.id   AF-A0A351DT46-F1
#
_cell.length_a   1.000
_cell.length_b   1.000
_cell.length_c   1.000
_cell.angle_alpha   90.00
_cell.angle_beta   90.00
_cell.angle_gamma   90.00
#
_symmetry.space_group_name_H-M   'P 1'
#
loop_
_entity.id
_entity.type
_entity.pdbx_description
1 polymer ?
#
loop_
_entity_poly.entity_id
_entity_poly.type
_entity_poly.pdbx_seq_one_letter_code
_entity_poly.pdbx_strand_id
1 'polypeptide(L)'
;MNSLRSLFLVAACCCSALIASNLASAQYTLTVESSPAITAGLTTYRFYVDMQDATDRMSAVFGNDQASLLVNTPGGAFNSPFNSSWNASGINPAFLPVFPDLADDTYATIGLTGPASTSGIAGAADPSIVEDATQPITPYFLTPGATNLESTTLTGASWYVLNTAANGLPDANLQVLVMQVTTAGDISGQINYQVFPLGVGADQAQVSTEFSGAGTFGGDTGGGDIEGCTDDMACNFNADATLDDGSCLMLDECGVCGGNGIPAGDCDCDGNIL
;
A
#
# COMPACT_ATOMS: atom_id res chain seq x y z
N MET A 1 -1.58 -61.10 33.14
CA MET A 1 -2.55 -60.16 32.57
C MET A 1 -1.98 -58.76 32.81
N ASN A 2 -1.02 -58.27 32.00
CA ASN A 2 -1.23 -57.53 30.73
C ASN A 2 -2.44 -56.57 30.83
N SER A 3 -2.39 -55.27 30.54
CA SER A 3 -1.42 -54.43 29.86
C SER A 3 -1.95 -52.98 29.86
N LEU A 4 -1.07 -52.01 30.13
CA LEU A 4 -0.91 -50.66 29.55
C LEU A 4 -2.11 -49.74 29.16
N ARG A 5 -1.85 -48.42 29.38
CA ARG A 5 -2.24 -47.23 28.57
C ARG A 5 -3.68 -46.72 28.79
N SER A 6 -3.99 -45.43 28.91
CA SER A 6 -3.32 -44.20 28.46
C SER A 6 -3.63 -43.01 29.37
N LEU A 7 -2.57 -42.27 29.69
CA LEU A 7 -2.56 -40.86 30.03
C LEU A 7 -2.99 -40.09 28.77
N PHE A 8 -4.13 -39.39 28.78
CA PHE A 8 -4.45 -38.39 27.73
C PHE A 8 -4.46 -37.01 28.36
N LEU A 9 -3.30 -36.36 28.21
CA LEU A 9 -3.14 -34.91 28.19
C LEU A 9 -4.05 -34.38 27.06
N VAL A 10 -5.10 -33.63 27.39
CA VAL A 10 -5.70 -32.71 26.40
C VAL A 10 -4.94 -31.40 26.54
N ALA A 11 -3.79 -31.35 25.86
CA ALA A 11 -3.09 -30.13 25.52
C ALA A 11 -3.57 -29.72 24.11
N ALA A 12 -4.64 -28.93 24.06
CA ALA A 12 -5.13 -28.18 22.90
C ALA A 12 -6.22 -27.24 23.47
N CYS A 13 -6.21 -25.93 23.33
CA CYS A 13 -5.77 -25.11 22.23
C CYS A 13 -5.38 -23.73 22.81
N CYS A 14 -4.09 -23.44 22.87
CA CYS A 14 -3.57 -22.08 23.13
C CYS A 14 -2.92 -21.55 21.85
N CYS A 15 -3.52 -21.87 20.70
CA CYS A 15 -3.03 -21.57 19.36
C CYS A 15 -4.14 -20.94 18.50
N SER A 16 -4.99 -20.10 19.11
CA SER A 16 -6.05 -19.38 18.39
C SER A 16 -5.92 -17.86 18.49
N ALA A 17 -4.99 -17.35 19.30
CA ALA A 17 -4.74 -15.91 19.41
C ALA A 17 -3.68 -15.39 18.42
N LEU A 18 -2.75 -16.24 17.95
CA LEU A 18 -1.74 -15.83 16.96
C LEU A 18 -2.25 -15.84 15.51
N ILE A 19 -3.38 -16.48 15.22
CA ILE A 19 -3.91 -16.58 13.84
C ILE A 19 -4.81 -15.38 13.50
N ALA A 20 -5.48 -14.79 14.49
CA ALA A 20 -6.41 -13.68 14.26
C ALA A 20 -5.71 -12.38 13.85
N SER A 21 -4.48 -12.14 14.33
CA SER A 21 -3.70 -10.94 13.97
C SER A 21 -3.21 -10.97 12.52
N ASN A 22 -2.97 -12.15 11.95
CA ASN A 22 -2.53 -12.27 10.55
C ASN A 22 -3.66 -12.19 9.52
N LEU A 23 -4.93 -12.34 9.91
CA LEU A 23 -6.05 -12.32 8.97
C LEU A 23 -6.47 -10.91 8.55
N ALA A 24 -6.24 -9.89 9.37
CA ALA A 24 -6.56 -8.50 9.04
C ALA A 24 -5.56 -7.89 8.04
N SER A 25 -4.27 -8.22 8.19
CA SER A 25 -3.20 -7.78 7.27
C SER A 25 -3.35 -8.38 5.87
N ALA A 26 -4.04 -9.51 5.74
CA ALA A 26 -4.27 -10.17 4.45
C ALA A 26 -5.45 -9.53 3.66
N GLN A 27 -6.30 -8.72 4.30
CA GLN A 27 -7.55 -8.25 3.70
C GLN A 27 -7.48 -6.82 3.15
N TYR A 28 -6.68 -5.93 3.73
CA TYR A 28 -6.63 -4.53 3.29
C TYR A 28 -5.24 -4.20 2.78
N THR A 29 -5.09 -4.10 1.46
CA THR A 29 -3.82 -3.75 0.81
C THR A 29 -3.66 -2.24 0.69
N LEU A 30 -2.43 -1.81 0.47
CA LEU A 30 -2.05 -0.43 0.18
C LEU A 30 -1.60 -0.35 -1.27
N THR A 31 -2.32 0.40 -2.09
CA THR A 31 -1.90 0.71 -3.46
C THR A 31 -1.29 2.11 -3.51
N VAL A 32 -0.04 2.19 -3.98
CA VAL A 32 0.67 3.45 -4.22
C VAL A 32 0.75 3.67 -5.73
N GLU A 33 0.01 4.66 -6.22
CA GLU A 33 0.01 5.03 -7.64
C GLU A 33 0.96 6.20 -7.88
N SER A 34 1.84 6.09 -8.87
CA SER A 34 2.69 7.19 -9.33
C SER A 34 2.13 7.85 -10.58
N SER A 35 2.20 9.18 -10.63
CA SER A 35 1.92 9.98 -11.82
C SER A 35 2.93 11.11 -12.00
N PRO A 36 3.24 11.54 -13.23
CA PRO A 36 4.08 12.71 -13.45
C PRO A 36 3.45 13.96 -12.82
N ALA A 37 4.23 14.71 -12.03
CA ALA A 37 3.80 15.99 -11.50
C ALA A 37 3.75 17.06 -12.62
N ILE A 38 2.97 18.12 -12.41
CA ILE A 38 2.98 19.33 -13.26
C ILE A 38 4.35 20.01 -13.17
N THR A 39 4.95 20.00 -11.99
CA THR A 39 6.32 20.47 -11.80
C THR A 39 7.32 19.47 -12.42
N ALA A 40 8.05 19.93 -13.43
CA ALA A 40 8.99 19.08 -14.16
C ALA A 40 10.06 18.45 -13.24
N GLY A 41 10.24 17.13 -13.38
CA GLY A 41 11.22 16.35 -12.61
C GLY A 41 10.72 15.81 -11.28
N LEU A 42 9.45 16.05 -10.92
CA LEU A 42 8.81 15.47 -9.74
C LEU A 42 7.82 14.37 -10.12
N THR A 43 7.60 13.45 -9.19
CA THR A 43 6.59 12.38 -9.29
C THR A 43 5.63 12.50 -8.12
N THR A 44 4.33 12.44 -8.41
CA THR A 44 3.26 12.46 -7.43
C THR A 44 2.83 11.03 -7.14
N TYR A 45 2.95 10.64 -5.88
CA TYR A 45 2.55 9.35 -5.34
C TYR A 45 1.25 9.49 -4.54
N ARG A 46 0.22 8.74 -4.89
CA ARG A 46 -1.05 8.68 -4.17
C ARG A 46 -1.21 7.34 -3.48
N PHE A 47 -1.50 7.40 -2.20
CA PHE A 47 -1.63 6.24 -1.33
C PHE A 47 -3.10 5.93 -1.14
N TYR A 48 -3.51 4.75 -1.60
CA TYR A 48 -4.86 4.24 -1.51
C TYR A 48 -4.89 3.02 -0.60
N VAL A 49 -5.84 2.98 0.32
CA VAL A 49 -6.17 1.75 1.05
C VAL A 49 -7.28 1.04 0.28
N ASP A 50 -7.00 -0.19 -0.13
CA ASP A 50 -7.92 -1.04 -0.87
C ASP A 50 -8.87 -1.74 0.11
N MET A 51 -10.17 -1.50 -0.07
CA MET A 51 -11.25 -2.02 0.77
C MET A 51 -11.84 -3.29 0.19
N GLN A 52 -12.48 -4.11 1.03
CA GLN A 52 -13.10 -5.36 0.61
C GLN A 52 -14.60 -5.21 0.33
N ASP A 53 -15.25 -4.24 0.97
CA ASP A 53 -16.67 -3.95 0.78
C ASP A 53 -16.91 -2.43 0.71
N ALA A 54 -17.97 -2.02 -0.01
CA ALA A 54 -18.36 -0.62 -0.14
C ALA A 54 -18.83 0.01 1.19
N THR A 55 -19.12 -0.81 2.19
CA THR A 55 -19.51 -0.39 3.55
C THR A 55 -18.34 -0.38 4.53
N ASP A 56 -17.16 -0.88 4.12
CA ASP A 56 -15.94 -0.71 4.89
C ASP A 56 -15.61 0.77 5.02
N ARG A 57 -14.98 1.12 6.14
CA ARG A 57 -14.74 2.51 6.46
C ARG A 57 -13.35 2.76 6.95
N MET A 58 -12.66 3.65 6.25
CA MET A 58 -11.40 4.21 6.68
C MET A 58 -11.60 5.13 7.87
N SER A 59 -10.86 4.88 8.95
CA SER A 59 -10.94 5.62 10.20
C SER A 59 -9.76 6.57 10.35
N ALA A 60 -8.54 6.02 10.32
CA ALA A 60 -7.34 6.75 10.71
C ALA A 60 -6.06 6.15 10.13
N VAL A 61 -5.09 7.00 9.81
CA VAL A 61 -3.69 6.58 9.69
C VAL A 61 -2.98 6.95 10.98
N PHE A 62 -2.09 6.08 11.47
CA PHE A 62 -1.45 6.26 12.77
C PHE A 62 -0.01 5.76 12.79
N GLY A 63 0.75 6.21 13.79
CA GLY A 63 2.06 5.68 14.12
C GLY A 63 2.40 5.87 15.59
N ASN A 64 3.09 4.92 16.20
CA ASN A 64 3.56 4.94 17.58
C ASN A 64 4.80 4.02 17.75
N ASP A 65 5.20 3.75 18.99
CA ASP A 65 6.35 2.92 19.35
C ASP A 65 6.19 1.41 19.04
N GLN A 66 4.97 0.94 18.80
CA GLN A 66 4.66 -0.45 18.44
C GLN A 66 4.40 -0.64 16.94
N ALA A 67 3.84 0.37 16.28
CA ALA A 67 3.57 0.41 14.85
C ALA A 67 4.08 1.75 14.31
N SER A 68 5.30 1.75 13.79
CA SER A 68 5.99 2.97 13.38
C SER A 68 5.39 3.54 12.10
N LEU A 69 5.15 4.84 12.05
CA LEU A 69 4.80 5.53 10.81
C LEU A 69 6.04 6.22 10.26
N LEU A 70 6.45 5.84 9.06
CA LEU A 70 7.66 6.29 8.40
C LEU A 70 7.36 6.59 6.93
N VAL A 71 7.70 7.79 6.46
CA VAL A 71 7.68 8.13 5.03
C VAL A 71 8.99 8.85 4.71
N ASN A 72 9.88 8.18 4.00
CA ASN A 72 11.13 8.73 3.52
C ASN A 72 11.01 9.21 2.08
N THR A 73 11.38 10.47 1.88
CA THR A 73 11.50 11.14 0.58
C THR A 73 12.87 11.82 0.50
N PRO A 74 13.96 11.07 0.20
CA PRO A 74 15.32 11.60 0.23
C PRO A 74 15.55 12.82 -0.69
N GLY A 75 14.80 12.92 -1.79
CA GLY A 75 14.83 14.07 -2.70
C GLY A 75 14.02 15.28 -2.22
N GLY A 76 13.35 15.19 -1.07
CA GLY A 76 12.53 16.24 -0.47
C GLY A 76 11.09 16.22 -0.97
N ALA A 77 10.14 16.37 -0.06
CA ALA A 77 8.72 16.53 -0.37
C ALA A 77 8.46 17.93 -0.94
N PHE A 78 7.63 17.99 -1.97
CA PHE A 78 7.16 19.23 -2.54
C PHE A 78 6.02 19.77 -1.69
N ASN A 79 6.18 21.00 -1.21
CA ASN A 79 5.14 21.76 -0.53
C ASN A 79 5.00 23.14 -1.18
N SER A 80 3.82 23.42 -1.71
CA SER A 80 3.46 24.69 -2.31
C SER A 80 3.29 25.75 -1.22
N PRO A 81 3.84 26.96 -1.41
CA PRO A 81 3.62 28.07 -0.47
C PRO A 81 2.16 28.54 -0.42
N PHE A 82 1.31 28.06 -1.33
CA PHE A 82 -0.11 28.38 -1.41
C PHE A 82 -1.01 27.38 -0.66
N ASN A 83 -0.47 26.22 -0.25
CA ASN A 83 -1.17 25.36 0.70
C ASN A 83 -0.86 25.84 2.13
N SER A 84 -1.88 26.34 2.83
CA SER A 84 -1.77 26.76 4.24
C SER A 84 -2.24 25.68 5.24
N SER A 85 -2.48 24.46 4.78
CA SER A 85 -3.01 23.34 5.56
C SER A 85 -2.14 22.10 5.39
N TRP A 86 -2.10 21.25 6.41
CA TRP A 86 -1.36 19.98 6.37
C TRP A 86 -2.14 18.88 5.64
N ASN A 87 -3.44 19.11 5.40
CA ASN A 87 -4.32 18.16 4.75
C ASN A 87 -4.91 18.74 3.45
N ALA A 88 -5.69 17.91 2.76
CA ALA A 88 -6.32 18.24 1.48
C ALA A 88 -7.16 19.54 1.49
N SER A 89 -7.58 20.06 2.65
CA SER A 89 -8.38 21.29 2.74
C SER A 89 -7.67 22.54 2.21
N GLY A 90 -6.35 22.54 2.13
CA GLY A 90 -5.62 23.67 1.56
C GLY A 90 -5.49 23.63 0.04
N ILE A 91 -5.89 22.53 -0.62
CA ILE A 91 -5.95 22.42 -2.08
C ILE A 91 -7.24 23.06 -2.59
N ASN A 92 -7.33 24.38 -2.50
CA ASN A 92 -8.52 25.12 -2.90
C ASN A 92 -8.68 25.08 -4.44
N PRO A 93 -9.78 24.51 -4.97
CA PRO A 93 -9.99 24.40 -6.41
C PRO A 93 -10.00 25.76 -7.13
N ALA A 94 -10.34 26.85 -6.43
CA ALA A 94 -10.33 28.19 -7.00
C ALA A 94 -8.93 28.71 -7.35
N PHE A 95 -7.88 28.15 -6.74
CA PHE A 95 -6.49 28.55 -6.98
C PHE A 95 -5.81 27.72 -8.07
N LEU A 96 -6.28 26.50 -8.35
CA LEU A 96 -5.67 25.61 -9.35
C LEU A 96 -5.55 26.22 -10.77
N PRO A 97 -6.49 27.03 -11.28
CA PRO A 97 -6.33 27.66 -12.60
C PRO A 97 -5.21 28.71 -12.66
N VAL A 98 -4.82 29.26 -11.51
CA VAL A 98 -3.79 30.32 -11.39
C VAL A 98 -2.46 29.72 -10.94
N PHE A 99 -2.50 28.74 -10.04
CA PHE A 99 -1.37 28.02 -9.45
C PHE A 99 -1.57 26.52 -9.65
N PRO A 100 -1.29 25.99 -10.85
CA PRO A 100 -1.54 24.59 -11.16
C PRO A 100 -0.65 23.63 -10.36
N ASP A 101 0.54 24.08 -9.95
CA ASP A 101 1.48 23.36 -9.10
C ASP A 101 0.92 23.02 -7.71
N LEU A 102 -0.11 23.76 -7.23
CA LEU A 102 -0.82 23.42 -6.00
C LEU A 102 -1.48 22.03 -6.07
N ALA A 103 -1.80 21.50 -7.25
CA ALA A 103 -2.35 20.16 -7.38
C ALA A 103 -1.36 19.05 -6.99
N ASP A 104 -0.05 19.34 -7.11
CA ASP A 104 1.03 18.41 -6.79
C ASP A 104 1.46 18.50 -5.33
N ASP A 105 0.74 19.24 -4.50
CA ASP A 105 1.16 19.45 -3.12
C ASP A 105 1.16 18.15 -2.29
N THR A 106 2.05 18.07 -1.31
CA THR A 106 2.14 16.94 -0.36
C THR A 106 1.19 17.18 0.81
N TYR A 107 0.20 16.31 0.99
CA TYR A 107 -0.81 16.43 2.04
C TYR A 107 -1.33 15.08 2.55
N ALA A 108 -1.76 15.04 3.80
CA ALA A 108 -2.53 13.92 4.35
C ALA A 108 -4.02 14.09 4.06
N THR A 109 -4.75 12.98 3.95
CA THR A 109 -6.20 13.01 3.68
C THR A 109 -6.90 11.73 4.13
N ILE A 110 -8.22 11.71 4.06
CA ILE A 110 -9.04 10.49 4.05
C ILE A 110 -10.16 10.73 3.04
N GLY A 111 -10.04 10.12 1.86
CA GLY A 111 -11.03 10.17 0.77
C GLY A 111 -11.29 11.55 0.17
N LEU A 112 -10.37 12.51 0.32
CA LEU A 112 -10.51 13.87 -0.20
C LEU A 112 -9.27 14.30 -1.00
N THR A 113 -9.48 15.00 -2.11
CA THR A 113 -8.41 15.66 -2.91
C THR A 113 -8.45 17.19 -2.79
N GLY A 114 -9.26 17.70 -1.88
CA GLY A 114 -9.54 19.12 -1.66
C GLY A 114 -10.34 19.32 -0.37
N PRO A 115 -10.81 20.54 -0.09
CA PRO A 115 -11.67 20.81 1.07
C PRO A 115 -12.95 19.98 1.06
N ALA A 116 -13.29 19.39 2.22
CA ALA A 116 -14.54 18.64 2.41
C ALA A 116 -15.77 19.46 1.99
N SER A 117 -15.77 20.76 2.28
CA SER A 117 -16.85 21.69 1.93
C SER A 117 -17.10 21.84 0.43
N THR A 118 -16.09 21.59 -0.40
CA THR A 118 -16.16 21.69 -1.87
C THR A 118 -16.06 20.33 -2.57
N SER A 119 -15.98 19.24 -1.82
CA SER A 119 -15.78 17.87 -2.34
C SER A 119 -16.98 17.33 -3.14
N GLY A 120 -18.17 17.89 -2.93
CA GLY A 120 -19.42 17.32 -3.46
C GLY A 120 -19.93 16.09 -2.71
N ILE A 121 -19.21 15.62 -1.68
CA ILE A 121 -19.60 14.48 -0.86
C ILE A 121 -20.43 14.98 0.33
N ALA A 122 -21.70 14.58 0.39
CA ALA A 122 -22.59 14.95 1.48
C ALA A 122 -22.11 14.33 2.82
N GLY A 123 -21.87 15.17 3.82
CA GLY A 123 -21.37 14.73 5.12
C GLY A 123 -19.88 14.43 5.17
N ALA A 124 -19.10 14.88 4.19
CA ALA A 124 -17.64 14.84 4.28
C ALA A 124 -17.12 15.75 5.39
N ALA A 125 -15.98 15.35 5.98
CA ALA A 125 -15.26 16.13 6.98
C ALA A 125 -13.76 16.11 6.69
N ASP A 126 -13.11 17.26 6.83
CA ASP A 126 -11.65 17.34 6.76
C ASP A 126 -11.03 16.54 7.92
N PRO A 127 -9.95 15.77 7.68
CA PRO A 127 -9.31 14.99 8.73
C PRO A 127 -8.82 15.86 9.87
N SER A 128 -8.97 15.36 11.10
CA SER A 128 -8.35 15.92 12.30
C SER A 128 -7.02 15.24 12.56
N ILE A 129 -6.12 15.90 13.28
CA ILE A 129 -4.81 15.36 13.65
C ILE A 129 -4.59 15.44 15.14
N VAL A 130 -3.96 14.41 15.69
CA VAL A 130 -3.37 14.38 17.03
C VAL A 130 -1.93 13.93 16.84
N GLU A 131 -0.98 14.65 17.41
CA GLU A 131 0.44 14.35 17.27
C GLU A 131 1.18 14.62 18.58
N ASP A 132 2.25 13.88 18.81
CA ASP A 132 3.18 14.12 19.90
C ASP A 132 3.92 15.45 19.67
N ALA A 133 3.88 16.34 20.64
CA ALA A 133 4.57 17.63 20.58
C ALA A 133 6.10 17.48 20.48
N THR A 134 6.65 16.33 20.84
CA THR A 134 8.10 16.03 20.74
C THR A 134 8.50 15.47 19.38
N GLN A 135 7.57 14.92 18.61
CA GLN A 135 7.78 14.40 17.26
C GLN A 135 6.54 14.68 16.38
N PRO A 136 6.29 15.95 16.02
CA PRO A 136 5.15 16.30 15.17
C PRO A 136 5.38 15.86 13.72
N ILE A 137 4.33 15.39 13.06
CA ILE A 137 4.35 14.97 11.65
C ILE A 137 3.88 16.09 10.71
N THR A 138 3.12 17.06 11.23
CA THR A 138 2.60 18.22 10.48
C THR A 138 3.68 18.96 9.65
N PRO A 139 4.92 19.17 10.16
CA PRO A 139 5.96 19.85 9.39
C PRO A 139 6.31 19.19 8.05
N TYR A 140 6.11 17.89 7.89
CA TYR A 140 6.33 17.18 6.62
C TYR A 140 5.42 17.69 5.50
N PHE A 141 4.18 18.08 5.85
CA PHE A 141 3.19 18.58 4.90
C PHE A 141 3.26 20.11 4.68
N LEU A 142 4.07 20.83 5.48
CA LEU A 142 4.13 22.29 5.44
C LEU A 142 5.51 22.85 5.09
N THR A 143 6.56 22.03 5.15
CA THR A 143 7.95 22.48 4.99
C THR A 143 8.51 22.01 3.65
N PRO A 144 8.72 22.92 2.67
CA PRO A 144 9.27 22.54 1.38
C PRO A 144 10.62 21.83 1.53
N GLY A 145 10.74 20.67 0.90
CA GLY A 145 11.95 19.84 0.96
C GLY A 145 12.05 18.94 2.19
N ALA A 146 10.97 18.74 2.95
CA ALA A 146 10.96 17.79 4.06
C ALA A 146 11.34 16.38 3.57
N THR A 147 12.28 15.73 4.25
CA THR A 147 12.84 14.45 3.77
C THR A 147 12.26 13.23 4.47
N ASN A 148 11.62 13.42 5.62
CA ASN A 148 11.11 12.32 6.44
C ASN A 148 9.87 12.75 7.23
N LEU A 149 8.86 11.88 7.26
CA LEU A 149 7.76 11.87 8.23
C LEU A 149 8.00 10.71 9.17
N GLU A 150 8.02 10.97 10.47
CA GLU A 150 8.24 9.92 11.47
C GLU A 150 7.30 10.09 12.66
N SER A 151 6.67 8.99 13.07
CA SER A 151 5.99 8.86 14.36
C SER A 151 6.30 7.50 14.97
N THR A 152 7.22 7.51 15.94
CA THR A 152 7.79 6.33 16.62
C THR A 152 7.75 6.46 18.13
N THR A 153 7.15 7.53 18.67
CA THR A 153 7.00 7.72 20.12
C THR A 153 5.83 6.94 20.70
N LEU A 154 5.83 6.76 22.02
CA LEU A 154 4.73 6.13 22.75
C LEU A 154 3.39 6.87 22.60
N THR A 155 3.41 8.20 22.51
CA THR A 155 2.20 9.00 22.25
C THR A 155 1.81 8.91 20.77
N GLY A 156 2.80 8.94 19.89
CA GLY A 156 2.61 8.80 18.47
C GLY A 156 1.85 9.95 17.81
N ALA A 157 1.35 9.70 16.61
CA ALA A 157 0.57 10.63 15.83
C ALA A 157 -0.49 9.87 15.03
N SER A 158 -1.61 10.53 14.76
CA SER A 158 -2.68 10.01 13.94
C SER A 158 -3.47 11.13 13.30
N TRP A 159 -3.78 10.99 12.02
CA TRP A 159 -4.86 11.74 11.38
C TRP A 159 -6.05 10.83 11.13
N TYR A 160 -7.24 11.35 11.40
CA TYR A 160 -8.46 10.55 11.43
C TYR A 160 -9.69 11.34 11.03
N VAL A 161 -10.74 10.62 10.66
CA VAL A 161 -12.11 11.11 10.50
C VAL A 161 -13.05 10.35 11.42
N LEU A 162 -14.17 10.97 11.78
CA LEU A 162 -15.17 10.28 12.59
C LEU A 162 -15.95 9.26 11.75
N ASN A 163 -16.55 8.26 12.40
CA ASN A 163 -17.37 7.24 11.75
C ASN A 163 -18.60 7.81 10.98
N THR A 164 -18.91 9.10 11.17
CA THR A 164 -19.98 9.81 10.48
C THR A 164 -19.53 10.50 9.18
N ALA A 165 -18.23 10.63 8.94
CA ALA A 165 -17.68 11.42 7.84
C ALA A 165 -17.74 10.65 6.51
N ALA A 166 -18.61 11.01 5.57
CA ALA A 166 -18.89 10.18 4.38
C ALA A 166 -17.66 9.87 3.51
N ASN A 167 -16.64 10.73 3.52
CA ASN A 167 -15.34 10.54 2.85
C ASN A 167 -14.47 9.41 3.44
N GLY A 168 -14.88 8.78 4.54
CA GLY A 168 -14.25 7.55 5.02
C GLY A 168 -14.71 6.28 4.26
N LEU A 169 -15.77 6.35 3.46
CA LEU A 169 -16.21 5.24 2.62
C LEU A 169 -15.37 5.18 1.34
N PRO A 170 -15.13 3.98 0.79
CA PRO A 170 -14.40 3.83 -0.45
C PRO A 170 -15.13 4.42 -1.66
N ASP A 171 -14.35 4.73 -2.69
CA ASP A 171 -14.86 5.14 -3.99
C ASP A 171 -15.36 3.95 -4.84
N ALA A 172 -15.63 4.20 -6.13
CA ALA A 172 -16.14 3.17 -7.05
C ALA A 172 -15.15 2.02 -7.32
N ASN A 173 -13.86 2.22 -7.05
CA ASN A 173 -12.81 1.22 -7.18
C ASN A 173 -12.57 0.47 -5.86
N LEU A 174 -13.39 0.70 -4.84
CA LEU A 174 -13.20 0.21 -3.48
C LEU A 174 -11.94 0.79 -2.81
N GLN A 175 -11.54 2.03 -3.14
CA GLN A 175 -10.31 2.62 -2.62
C GLN A 175 -10.58 3.88 -1.79
N VAL A 176 -9.75 4.12 -0.78
CA VAL A 176 -9.73 5.39 -0.03
C VAL A 176 -8.35 6.01 -0.11
N LEU A 177 -8.26 7.21 -0.69
CA LEU A 177 -7.03 8.02 -0.68
C LEU A 177 -6.70 8.43 0.76
N VAL A 178 -5.49 8.15 1.23
CA VAL A 178 -5.05 8.50 2.60
C VAL A 178 -3.91 9.51 2.64
N MET A 179 -3.17 9.67 1.54
CA MET A 179 -2.05 10.60 1.45
C MET A 179 -1.68 10.86 -0.01
N GLN A 180 -1.23 12.08 -0.31
CA GLN A 180 -0.54 12.41 -1.55
C GLN A 180 0.86 12.94 -1.19
N VAL A 181 1.89 12.41 -1.83
CA VAL A 181 3.27 12.85 -1.65
C VAL A 181 3.90 13.11 -3.01
N THR A 182 4.47 14.28 -3.20
CA THR A 182 5.20 14.60 -4.42
C THR A 182 6.66 14.81 -4.08
N THR A 183 7.55 14.12 -4.78
CA THR A 183 8.99 14.21 -4.50
C THR A 183 9.82 14.00 -5.78
N ALA A 184 11.09 14.39 -5.71
CA ALA A 184 12.08 13.98 -6.69
C ALA A 184 12.68 12.63 -6.26
N GLY A 185 12.72 11.67 -7.18
CA GLY A 185 13.30 10.35 -6.92
C GLY A 185 12.38 9.41 -6.13
N ASP A 186 13.00 8.59 -5.29
CA ASP A 186 12.35 7.44 -4.65
C ASP A 186 11.60 7.82 -3.36
N ILE A 187 10.58 7.03 -3.03
CA ILE A 187 9.82 7.13 -1.80
C ILE A 187 9.73 5.73 -1.16
N SER A 188 9.84 5.65 0.16
CA SER A 188 9.74 4.37 0.88
C SER A 188 9.37 4.57 2.33
N GLY A 189 8.84 3.54 2.99
CA GLY A 189 8.60 3.60 4.42
C GLY A 189 7.59 2.56 4.90
N GLN A 190 6.91 2.88 6.00
CA GLN A 190 5.88 2.07 6.62
C GLN A 190 4.70 2.97 6.98
N ILE A 191 3.49 2.58 6.56
CA ILE A 191 2.24 3.26 6.90
C ILE A 191 1.33 2.30 7.66
N ASN A 192 0.65 2.82 8.68
CA ASN A 192 -0.32 2.04 9.45
C ASN A 192 -1.69 2.68 9.39
N TYR A 193 -2.71 1.90 9.08
CA TYR A 193 -4.07 2.37 8.90
C TYR A 193 -5.07 1.53 9.66
N GLN A 194 -6.16 2.18 10.06
CA GLN A 194 -7.29 1.58 10.75
C GLN A 194 -8.53 1.61 9.85
N VAL A 195 -9.12 0.43 9.66
CA VAL A 195 -10.37 0.23 8.92
C VAL A 195 -11.41 -0.35 9.87
N PHE A 196 -12.66 0.06 9.73
CA PHE A 196 -13.82 -0.58 10.35
C PHE A 196 -14.55 -1.41 9.30
N PRO A 197 -14.39 -2.75 9.31
CA PRO A 197 -15.11 -3.65 8.41
C PRO A 197 -16.61 -3.46 8.57
N LEU A 198 -17.31 -3.31 7.44
CA LEU A 198 -18.76 -3.05 7.38
C LEU A 198 -19.22 -1.83 8.22
N GLY A 199 -18.30 -0.91 8.54
CA GLY A 199 -18.56 0.26 9.39
C GLY A 199 -18.75 -0.05 10.89
N VAL A 200 -18.45 -1.29 11.32
CA VAL A 200 -18.61 -1.73 12.71
C VAL A 200 -17.31 -1.49 13.48
N GLY A 201 -17.31 -0.45 14.34
CA GLY A 201 -16.12 -0.07 15.11
C GLY A 201 -15.58 -1.15 16.07
N ALA A 202 -16.41 -2.12 16.45
CA ALA A 202 -15.99 -3.24 17.30
C ALA A 202 -15.05 -4.22 16.58
N ASP A 203 -15.12 -4.27 15.25
CA ASP A 203 -14.36 -5.21 14.41
C ASP A 203 -13.13 -4.54 13.79
N GLN A 204 -12.61 -3.49 14.43
CA GLN A 204 -11.52 -2.69 13.90
C GLN A 204 -10.30 -3.51 13.45
N ALA A 205 -9.91 -3.32 12.19
CA ALA A 205 -8.69 -3.86 11.62
C ALA A 205 -7.62 -2.78 11.68
N GLN A 206 -6.45 -3.12 12.21
CA GLN A 206 -5.25 -2.29 12.15
C GLN A 206 -4.23 -3.03 11.30
N VAL A 207 -3.73 -2.37 10.26
CA VAL A 207 -2.80 -2.96 9.29
C VAL A 207 -1.58 -2.06 9.20
N SER A 208 -0.41 -2.71 9.17
CA SER A 208 0.91 -2.08 9.04
C SER A 208 1.54 -2.58 7.75
N THR A 209 1.85 -1.67 6.83
CA THR A 209 2.33 -2.03 5.50
C THR A 209 3.59 -1.26 5.18
N GLU A 210 4.65 -1.99 4.82
CA GLU A 210 5.87 -1.45 4.26
C GLU A 210 5.70 -1.23 2.76
N PHE A 211 6.28 -0.15 2.24
CA PHE A 211 6.19 0.20 0.82
C PHE A 211 7.51 0.78 0.31
N SER A 212 7.76 0.60 -0.98
CA SER A 212 8.87 1.21 -1.69
C SER A 212 8.46 1.51 -3.13
N GLY A 213 8.43 2.78 -3.48
CA GLY A 213 7.95 3.24 -4.79
C GLY A 213 6.45 3.04 -4.99
N ALA A 214 6.06 2.93 -6.26
CA ALA A 214 4.69 2.62 -6.66
C ALA A 214 4.47 1.10 -6.72
N GLY A 215 3.25 0.66 -6.40
CA GLY A 215 2.89 -0.76 -6.36
C GLY A 215 1.77 -1.02 -5.36
N THR A 216 1.32 -2.28 -5.28
CA THR A 216 0.39 -2.73 -4.25
C THR A 216 1.16 -3.53 -3.19
N PHE A 217 0.94 -3.19 -1.93
CA PHE A 217 1.67 -3.70 -0.77
C PHE A 217 0.69 -4.24 0.28
N GLY A 218 1.12 -5.22 1.06
CA GLY A 218 0.25 -5.93 2.01
C GLY A 218 -0.63 -6.98 1.33
N GLY A 219 -1.46 -7.69 2.12
CA GLY A 219 -2.12 -8.92 1.66
C GLY A 219 -1.28 -10.18 1.93
N ASP A 220 -1.81 -11.38 1.63
CA ASP A 220 -0.99 -12.61 1.47
C ASP A 220 -0.04 -12.50 0.26
N THR A 221 -0.19 -11.43 -0.53
CA THR A 221 0.86 -10.83 -1.34
C THR A 221 1.84 -10.10 -0.44
N GLY A 222 2.81 -10.85 0.11
CA GLY A 222 4.08 -10.25 0.51
C GLY A 222 4.55 -9.34 -0.62
N GLY A 223 4.68 -8.05 -0.33
CA GLY A 223 5.03 -7.05 -1.35
C GLY A 223 6.27 -7.49 -2.12
N GLY A 224 6.12 -7.64 -3.43
CA GLY A 224 7.24 -7.82 -4.35
C GLY A 224 7.42 -9.21 -4.94
N ASP A 225 6.45 -10.13 -4.85
CA ASP A 225 6.47 -11.35 -5.66
C ASP A 225 6.20 -11.01 -7.14
N ILE A 226 7.28 -10.79 -7.90
CA ILE A 226 7.25 -10.78 -9.35
C ILE A 226 7.14 -12.25 -9.75
N GLU A 227 5.93 -12.66 -10.15
CA GLU A 227 5.67 -13.99 -10.67
C GLU A 227 6.41 -14.20 -12.00
N GLY A 228 7.12 -15.31 -12.10
CA GLY A 228 7.79 -15.74 -13.32
C GLY A 228 8.76 -16.89 -13.06
N CYS A 229 9.37 -17.42 -14.11
CA CYS A 229 10.32 -18.50 -13.95
C CYS A 229 11.60 -18.05 -13.21
N THR A 230 11.90 -18.69 -12.08
CA THR A 230 13.08 -18.41 -11.25
C THR A 230 14.27 -19.36 -11.48
N ASP A 231 14.11 -20.37 -12.34
CA ASP A 231 15.17 -21.32 -12.70
C ASP A 231 16.12 -20.69 -13.73
N ASP A 232 17.38 -20.48 -13.36
CA ASP A 232 18.42 -19.87 -14.20
C ASP A 232 18.83 -20.73 -15.41
N MET A 233 18.43 -22.00 -15.44
CA MET A 233 18.61 -22.91 -16.56
C MET A 233 17.42 -22.94 -17.53
N ALA A 234 16.29 -22.33 -17.16
CA ALA A 234 15.12 -22.26 -18.02
C ALA A 234 15.30 -21.21 -19.13
N CYS A 235 14.72 -21.47 -20.29
CA CYS A 235 14.82 -20.57 -21.45
C CYS A 235 13.94 -19.31 -21.35
N ASN A 236 13.01 -19.28 -20.40
CA ASN A 236 12.16 -18.14 -20.06
C ASN A 236 12.42 -17.61 -18.65
N PHE A 237 13.64 -17.82 -18.11
CA PHE A 237 14.08 -17.25 -16.84
C PHE A 237 13.81 -15.74 -16.80
N ASN A 238 13.16 -15.29 -15.72
CA ASN A 238 12.92 -13.88 -15.44
C ASN A 238 13.79 -13.47 -14.24
N ALA A 239 14.79 -12.62 -14.49
CA ALA A 239 15.72 -12.16 -13.45
C ALA A 239 15.05 -11.26 -12.40
N ASP A 240 13.93 -10.64 -12.74
CA ASP A 240 13.14 -9.85 -11.81
C ASP A 240 12.19 -10.73 -11.01
N ALA A 241 11.96 -12.00 -11.39
CA ALA A 241 11.05 -12.88 -10.69
C ALA A 241 11.57 -13.26 -9.29
N THR A 242 10.71 -13.10 -8.31
CA THR A 242 10.96 -13.40 -6.89
C THR A 242 10.08 -14.56 -6.40
N LEU A 243 9.11 -14.98 -7.21
CA LEU A 243 8.26 -16.15 -6.96
C LEU A 243 8.09 -16.98 -8.24
N ASP A 244 8.36 -18.29 -8.13
CA ASP A 244 8.12 -19.25 -9.23
C ASP A 244 6.62 -19.47 -9.45
N ASP A 245 6.14 -19.09 -10.64
CA ASP A 245 4.75 -19.27 -11.08
C ASP A 245 4.53 -20.63 -11.77
N GLY A 246 5.57 -21.48 -11.84
CA GLY A 246 5.54 -22.76 -12.54
C GLY A 246 5.56 -22.63 -14.06
N SER A 247 5.87 -21.44 -14.60
CA SER A 247 5.97 -21.20 -16.05
C SER A 247 7.29 -21.66 -16.66
N CYS A 248 8.26 -22.15 -15.89
CA CYS A 248 9.59 -22.52 -16.40
C CYS A 248 9.54 -23.51 -17.56
N LEU A 249 10.17 -23.12 -18.68
CA LEU A 249 10.30 -23.90 -19.90
C LEU A 249 11.77 -24.27 -20.12
N MET A 250 11.99 -25.48 -20.66
CA MET A 250 13.31 -25.93 -21.09
C MET A 250 13.43 -25.83 -22.60
N LEU A 251 14.66 -25.69 -23.09
CA LEU A 251 14.96 -25.89 -24.51
C LEU A 251 14.75 -27.36 -24.86
N ASP A 252 14.05 -27.60 -25.97
CA ASP A 252 13.99 -28.94 -26.57
C ASP A 252 15.25 -29.26 -27.39
N GLU A 253 15.32 -30.45 -27.99
CA GLU A 253 16.44 -30.88 -28.83
C GLU A 253 16.67 -29.99 -30.07
N CYS A 254 15.68 -29.16 -30.41
CA CYS A 254 15.71 -28.20 -31.49
C CYS A 254 16.03 -26.78 -31.05
N GLY A 255 16.31 -26.57 -29.76
CA GLY A 255 16.59 -25.26 -29.20
C GLY A 255 15.36 -24.36 -29.12
N VAL A 256 14.16 -24.92 -29.17
CA VAL A 256 12.90 -24.19 -29.02
C VAL A 256 12.45 -24.22 -27.57
N CYS A 257 12.20 -23.04 -27.01
CA CYS A 257 11.75 -22.91 -25.62
C CYS A 257 10.33 -23.47 -25.44
N GLY A 258 10.17 -24.52 -24.63
CA GLY A 258 8.90 -25.21 -24.45
C GLY A 258 8.40 -25.94 -25.71
N GLY A 259 9.31 -26.28 -26.63
CA GLY A 259 8.99 -27.03 -27.83
C GLY A 259 8.67 -28.50 -27.54
N ASN A 260 8.06 -29.18 -28.52
CA ASN A 260 7.69 -30.59 -28.41
C ASN A 260 8.86 -31.56 -28.69
N GLY A 261 10.07 -31.03 -28.95
CA GLY A 261 11.23 -31.81 -29.35
C GLY A 261 11.12 -32.38 -30.76
N ILE A 262 11.99 -33.34 -31.05
CA ILE A 262 12.00 -34.05 -32.34
C ILE A 262 10.88 -35.11 -32.33
N PRO A 263 9.89 -35.03 -33.25
CA PRO A 263 8.83 -36.04 -33.33
C PRO A 263 9.38 -37.44 -33.60
N ALA A 264 8.71 -38.45 -33.06
CA ALA A 264 9.11 -39.84 -33.24
C ALA A 264 9.03 -40.25 -34.72
N GLY A 265 10.19 -40.42 -35.36
CA GLY A 265 10.32 -40.77 -36.78
C GLY A 265 11.12 -39.75 -37.60
N ASP A 266 11.34 -38.55 -37.07
CA ASP A 266 12.04 -37.46 -37.75
C ASP A 266 13.52 -37.40 -37.31
N CYS A 267 14.41 -36.92 -38.20
CA CYS A 267 15.86 -36.87 -37.97
C CYS A 267 16.40 -35.45 -37.79
N ASP A 268 15.64 -34.42 -38.15
CA ASP A 268 15.98 -33.01 -37.95
C ASP A 268 14.80 -32.20 -37.39
N CYS A 269 15.08 -30.94 -37.07
CA CYS A 269 14.11 -30.01 -36.49
C CYS A 269 13.09 -29.46 -37.47
N ASP A 270 13.23 -29.78 -38.76
CA ASP A 270 12.31 -29.40 -39.82
C ASP A 270 11.35 -30.55 -40.19
N GLY A 271 11.43 -31.69 -39.49
CA GLY A 271 10.59 -32.86 -39.73
C GLY A 271 11.02 -33.70 -40.93
N ASN A 272 12.30 -33.62 -41.34
CA ASN A 272 12.85 -34.45 -42.40
C ASN A 272 13.49 -35.72 -41.85
N ILE A 273 13.42 -36.78 -42.64
CA ILE A 273 14.16 -38.02 -42.40
C ILE A 273 15.43 -37.96 -43.28
N LEU A 274 16.61 -37.94 -42.66
CA LEU A 274 17.92 -37.90 -43.34
C LEU A 274 18.37 -39.29 -43.82
#